data_AF-A0A0S3PTH1-F1
#
_entry.id   AF-A0A0S3PTH1-F1
#
_cell.length_a   1.000
_cell.length_b   1.000
_cell.length_c   1.000
_cell.angle_alpha   90.00
_cell.angle_beta   90.00
_cell.angle_gamma   90.00
#
_symmetry.space_group_name_H-M   'P 1'
#
loop_
_entity.id
_entity.type
_entity.pdbx_description
1 polymer ?
#
loop_
_entity_poly.entity_id
_entity_poly.type
_entity_poly.pdbx_seq_one_letter_code
_entity_poly.pdbx_strand_id
1 'polypeptide(L)'
;MRSSKPLTVTLGPQQASVEARVKSGEFASASEVLRAGIRALDREDAALTEYLRQEIAASLADPRPNLPAEEVFAEVKKLHQQTLKARKRGA
;
A
#
# COMPACT_ATOMS: atom_id res chain seq x y z
N MET A 1 -34.69 -10.62 13.40
CA MET A 1 -33.89 -9.73 14.27
C MET A 1 -32.94 -8.93 13.38
N ARG A 2 -32.76 -7.62 13.56
CA ARG A 2 -31.84 -6.83 12.73
C ARG A 2 -30.41 -7.27 13.06
N SER A 3 -29.65 -7.76 12.06
CA SER A 3 -28.30 -8.33 12.23
C SER A 3 -27.19 -7.28 12.38
N SER A 4 -27.51 -5.99 12.40
CA SER A 4 -26.54 -4.90 12.45
C SER A 4 -26.82 -3.91 13.56
N LYS A 5 -25.77 -3.47 14.24
CA LYS A 5 -25.80 -2.39 15.23
C LYS A 5 -25.45 -1.06 14.54
N PRO A 6 -26.26 0.00 14.69
CA PRO A 6 -25.92 1.31 14.11
C PRO A 6 -24.65 1.87 14.76
N LEU A 7 -23.83 2.52 13.94
CA LEU A 7 -22.58 3.17 14.35
C LEU A 7 -22.67 4.65 13.96
N THR A 8 -22.43 5.54 14.92
CA THR A 8 -22.31 6.99 14.69
C THR A 8 -20.83 7.35 14.65
N VAL A 9 -20.41 8.02 13.59
CA VAL A 9 -19.03 8.47 13.39
C VAL A 9 -19.01 9.92 12.89
N THR A 10 -17.94 10.64 13.22
CA THR A 10 -17.67 11.97 12.67
C THR A 10 -16.68 11.84 11.52
N LEU A 11 -17.10 12.21 10.30
CA LEU A 11 -16.27 12.05 9.09
C LEU A 11 -15.26 13.18 8.86
N GLY A 12 -15.39 14.31 9.55
CA GLY A 12 -14.51 15.47 9.38
C GLY A 12 -14.46 15.92 7.90
N PRO A 13 -13.27 16.19 7.33
CA PRO A 13 -13.12 16.62 5.95
C PRO A 13 -13.70 15.67 4.90
N GLN A 14 -13.85 14.38 5.23
CA GLN A 14 -14.36 13.38 4.29
C GLN A 14 -15.87 13.47 4.07
N GLN A 15 -16.60 14.23 4.90
CA GLN A 15 -18.04 14.45 4.77
C GLN A 15 -18.42 14.93 3.36
N ALA A 16 -17.68 15.91 2.83
CA ALA A 16 -17.94 16.48 1.50
C ALA A 16 -17.79 15.43 0.38
N SER A 17 -16.86 14.50 0.51
CA SER A 17 -16.65 13.41 -0.46
C SER A 17 -17.81 12.42 -0.44
N VAL A 18 -18.30 12.06 0.76
CA VAL A 18 -19.47 11.19 0.90
C VAL A 18 -20.72 11.84 0.32
N GLU A 19 -20.96 13.11 0.62
CA GLU A 19 -22.09 13.86 0.07
C GLU A 19 -22.04 13.98 -1.44
N ALA A 20 -20.86 14.27 -2.02
CA ALA A 20 -20.69 14.37 -3.46
C ALA A 20 -21.03 13.05 -4.18
N ARG A 21 -20.62 11.91 -3.62
CA ARG A 21 -20.90 10.56 -4.14
C ARG A 21 -22.36 10.15 -4.06
N VAL A 22 -23.07 10.60 -3.02
CA VAL A 22 -24.52 10.39 -2.93
C VAL A 22 -25.25 11.32 -3.89
N LYS A 23 -24.85 12.59 -3.96
CA LYS A 23 -25.45 13.60 -4.86
C LYS A 23 -25.25 13.25 -6.34
N SER A 24 -24.15 12.60 -6.70
CA SER A 24 -23.92 12.12 -8.07
C SER A 24 -24.81 10.94 -8.47
N GLY A 25 -25.47 10.29 -7.50
CA GLY A 25 -26.26 9.08 -7.72
C GLY A 25 -25.42 7.80 -7.84
N GLU A 26 -24.10 7.86 -7.65
CA GLU A 26 -23.22 6.68 -7.64
C GLU A 26 -23.58 5.74 -6.47
N PHE A 27 -24.04 6.30 -5.34
CA PHE A 27 -24.46 5.56 -4.16
C PHE A 27 -25.80 6.05 -3.64
N ALA A 28 -26.62 5.13 -3.13
CA ALA A 28 -27.96 5.46 -2.62
C ALA A 28 -27.93 6.06 -1.21
N SER A 29 -26.83 5.90 -0.46
CA SER A 29 -26.71 6.43 0.91
C SER A 29 -25.27 6.56 1.38
N ALA A 30 -25.05 7.41 2.40
CA ALA A 30 -23.76 7.52 3.07
C ALA A 30 -23.28 6.17 3.66
N SER A 31 -24.19 5.35 4.19
CA SER A 31 -23.84 4.02 4.70
C SER A 31 -23.33 3.08 3.61
N GLU A 32 -23.79 3.26 2.37
CA GLU A 32 -23.31 2.48 1.24
C GLU A 32 -21.90 2.92 0.82
N VAL A 33 -21.66 4.23 0.76
CA VAL A 33 -20.32 4.81 0.53
C VAL A 33 -19.33 4.28 1.57
N LEU A 34 -19.68 4.32 2.86
CA LEU A 34 -18.80 3.83 3.91
C LEU A 34 -18.53 2.33 3.80
N ARG A 35 -19.55 1.50 3.54
CA ARG A 35 -19.34 0.06 3.33
C ARG A 35 -18.45 -0.21 2.10
N ALA A 36 -18.62 0.56 1.03
CA ALA A 36 -17.77 0.45 -0.15
C ALA A 36 -16.32 0.86 0.16
N GLY A 37 -16.13 1.92 0.94
CA GLY A 37 -14.82 2.36 1.42
C GLY A 37 -14.11 1.31 2.27
N ILE A 38 -14.79 0.72 3.25
CA ILE A 38 -14.22 -0.36 4.08
C ILE A 38 -13.86 -1.58 3.22
N ARG A 39 -14.74 -2.00 2.29
CA ARG A 39 -14.40 -3.09 1.37
C ARG A 39 -13.21 -2.77 0.47
N ALA A 40 -12.98 -1.51 0.13
CA ALA A 40 -11.81 -1.12 -0.65
C ALA A 40 -10.55 -1.22 0.21
N LEU A 41 -10.58 -0.71 1.43
CA LEU A 41 -9.50 -0.84 2.40
C LEU A 41 -9.12 -2.31 2.65
N ASP A 42 -10.11 -3.18 2.88
CA ASP A 42 -9.87 -4.61 3.09
C ASP A 42 -9.16 -5.26 1.88
N ARG A 43 -9.51 -4.84 0.65
CA ARG A 43 -8.85 -5.35 -0.57
C ARG A 43 -7.42 -4.86 -0.69
N GLU A 44 -7.17 -3.58 -0.39
CA GLU A 44 -5.84 -2.98 -0.41
C GLU A 44 -4.92 -3.65 0.63
N ASP A 45 -5.42 -3.84 1.85
CA ASP A 45 -4.68 -4.51 2.92
C ASP A 45 -4.39 -5.98 2.59
N ALA A 46 -5.36 -6.71 2.03
CA ALA A 46 -5.18 -8.09 1.60
C ALA A 46 -4.14 -8.21 0.48
N ALA A 47 -4.19 -7.31 -0.51
CA ALA A 47 -3.23 -7.29 -1.61
C ALA A 47 -1.81 -6.99 -1.12
N LEU A 48 -1.64 -5.99 -0.25
CA LEU A 48 -0.34 -5.66 0.34
C LEU A 48 0.20 -6.83 1.17
N THR A 49 -0.64 -7.42 2.01
CA THR A 49 -0.26 -8.55 2.85
C THR A 49 0.18 -9.74 2.01
N GLU A 50 -0.55 -10.06 0.94
CA GLU A 50 -0.21 -11.17 0.06
C GLU A 50 1.09 -10.92 -0.69
N TYR A 51 1.29 -9.70 -1.22
CA TYR A 51 2.56 -9.30 -1.82
C TYR A 51 3.73 -9.48 -0.86
N LEU A 52 3.61 -9.00 0.38
CA LEU A 52 4.66 -9.15 1.39
C LEU A 52 4.93 -10.61 1.74
N ARG A 53 3.89 -11.45 1.85
CA ARG A 53 4.08 -12.90 2.08
C ARG A 53 4.86 -13.55 0.96
N GLN A 54 4.57 -13.20 -0.29
CA GLN A 54 5.27 -13.74 -1.45
C GLN A 54 6.75 -13.31 -1.46
N GLU A 55 7.04 -12.03 -1.21
CA GLU A 55 8.42 -11.52 -1.13
C GLU A 55 9.21 -12.19 0.02
N ILE A 56 8.58 -12.38 1.18
CA ILE A 56 9.20 -13.09 2.31
C ILE A 56 9.46 -14.55 1.96
N ALA A 57 8.49 -15.25 1.36
CA ALA A 57 8.64 -16.65 0.96
C ALA A 57 9.76 -16.81 -0.08
N ALA A 58 9.85 -15.91 -1.05
CA ALA A 58 10.92 -15.89 -2.04
C ALA A 58 12.30 -15.66 -1.39
N SER A 59 12.38 -14.72 -0.45
CA SER A 59 13.61 -14.46 0.32
C SER A 59 14.06 -15.66 1.16
N LEU A 60 13.12 -16.34 1.83
CA LEU A 60 13.43 -17.54 2.61
C LEU A 60 13.79 -18.75 1.75
N ALA A 61 13.29 -18.82 0.52
CA ALA A 61 13.60 -19.88 -0.44
C ALA A 61 14.92 -19.62 -1.21
N ASP A 62 15.55 -18.46 -1.03
CA ASP A 62 16.76 -18.08 -1.74
C ASP A 62 17.97 -18.91 -1.23
N PRO A 63 18.62 -19.71 -2.11
CA PRO A 63 19.74 -20.55 -1.71
C PRO A 63 21.06 -19.78 -1.54
N ARG A 64 21.10 -18.48 -1.87
CA ARG A 64 22.31 -17.67 -1.74
C ARG A 64 22.72 -17.54 -0.26
N PRO A 65 24.03 -17.53 0.04
CA PRO A 65 24.49 -17.37 1.42
C PRO A 65 24.17 -15.97 1.94
N ASN A 66 23.99 -15.87 3.26
CA ASN A 66 23.89 -14.58 3.95
C ASN A 66 25.18 -13.77 3.73
N LEU A 67 25.03 -12.47 3.52
CA LEU A 67 26.14 -11.54 3.37
C LEU A 67 26.25 -10.65 4.62
N PRO A 68 27.47 -10.38 5.12
CA PRO A 68 27.66 -9.40 6.18
C PRO A 68 27.30 -8.00 5.68
N ALA A 69 26.72 -7.19 6.56
CA ALA A 69 26.23 -5.86 6.20
C ALA A 69 27.34 -4.97 5.59
N GLU A 70 28.58 -5.10 6.04
CA GLU A 70 29.72 -4.34 5.53
C GLU A 70 29.97 -4.59 4.04
N GLU A 71 29.89 -5.85 3.58
CA GLU A 71 30.04 -6.21 2.18
C GLU A 71 28.88 -5.67 1.33
N VAL A 72 27.65 -5.75 1.84
CA VAL A 72 26.46 -5.20 1.18
C VAL A 72 26.62 -3.70 0.96
N PHE A 73 26.97 -2.93 2.00
CA PHE A 73 27.13 -1.48 1.89
C PHE A 73 28.31 -1.09 1.00
N ALA A 74 29.40 -1.86 1.01
CA ALA A 74 30.54 -1.64 0.13
C ALA A 74 30.14 -1.74 -1.35
N GLU A 75 29.41 -2.80 -1.72
CA GLU A 75 28.96 -3.00 -3.10
C GLU A 75 27.89 -1.98 -3.51
N VAL A 76 26.92 -1.64 -2.64
CA VAL A 76 25.92 -0.58 -2.92
C VAL A 76 26.61 0.76 -3.18
N LYS A 77 27.62 1.13 -2.39
CA LYS A 77 28.39 2.37 -2.57
C LYS A 77 29.14 2.39 -3.89
N LYS A 78 29.75 1.26 -4.26
CA LYS A 78 30.46 1.10 -5.54
C LYS A 78 29.52 1.25 -6.72
N LEU A 79 28.36 0.60 -6.69
CA LEU A 79 27.32 0.73 -7.72
C LEU A 79 26.87 2.19 -7.86
N HIS A 80 26.57 2.86 -6.73
CA HIS A 80 26.17 4.27 -6.73
C HIS A 80 27.23 5.17 -7.38
N GLN A 81 28.51 4.98 -7.04
CA GLN A 81 29.61 5.73 -7.64
C GLN A 81 29.73 5.49 -9.15
N GLN A 82 29.51 4.26 -9.62
CA GLN A 82 29.51 3.94 -11.05
C GLN A 82 28.36 4.65 -11.77
N THR A 83 27.15 4.64 -11.21
CA THR A 83 25.99 5.36 -11.77
C THR A 83 26.25 6.86 -11.87
N LEU A 84 26.83 7.48 -10.82
CA LEU A 84 27.17 8.89 -10.84
C LEU A 84 28.23 9.24 -11.90
N LYS A 85 29.27 8.40 -12.05
CA LYS A 85 30.29 8.59 -13.08
C LYS A 85 29.72 8.42 -14.49
N ALA A 86 28.83 7.46 -14.72
CA ALA A 86 28.16 7.26 -16.00
C ALA A 86 27.28 8.47 -16.38
N ARG A 87 26.50 8.99 -15.42
CA ARG A 87 25.69 10.20 -15.62
C ARG A 87 26.52 11.44 -15.97
N LYS A 88 27.71 11.59 -15.37
CA LYS A 88 28.64 12.69 -15.69
C LYS A 88 29.34 12.57 -17.04
N ARG A 89 29.38 11.38 -17.65
CA ARG A 89 30.01 11.14 -18.96
C ARG A 89 29.03 11.27 -20.13
N GLY A 90 27.73 11.21 -19.86
CA GLY A 90 26.66 11.40 -20.84
C GLY A 90 26.04 12.81 -20.83
N ALA A 91 26.59 13.73 -20.04
CA ALA A 91 26.29 15.16 -20.03
C ALA A 91 27.50 15.92 -20.55
#